data_AF-A0A7J4UP22-F1
#
_entry.id   AF-A0A7J4UP22-F1
#
_cell.length_a   1.000
_cell.length_b   1.000
_cell.length_c   1.000
_cell.angle_alpha   90.00
_cell.angle_beta   90.00
_cell.angle_gamma   90.00
#
_symmetry.space_group_name_H-M   'P 1'
#
loop_
_entity.id
_entity.type
_entity.pdbx_description
1 polymer ?
#
loop_
_entity_poly.entity_id
_entity_poly.type
_entity_poly.pdbx_seq_one_letter_code
_entity_poly.pdbx_strand_id
1 'polypeptide(L)' 'MIVKDELLGTLRRHFDLNLYEVKLWTALLSRGVSTAGELSDIADVPRSRSYDVLESLEKK' A
#
# COMPACT_ATOMS: atom_id res chain seq x y z
N MET A 1 -3.38 -9.90 3.99
CA MET A 1 -1.90 -9.90 4.09
C MET A 1 -1.51 -9.95 5.57
N ILE A 2 -0.59 -10.83 6.00
CA ILE A 2 -0.13 -10.89 7.41
C ILE A 2 1.07 -9.94 7.56
N VAL A 3 0.83 -8.63 7.58
CA VAL A 3 1.85 -7.67 8.02
C VAL A 3 1.52 -7.29 9.45
N LYS A 4 2.50 -7.36 10.35
CA LYS A 4 2.32 -6.95 11.74
C LYS A 4 1.95 -5.46 11.78
N ASP A 5 0.90 -5.08 12.49
CA ASP A 5 0.44 -3.68 12.57
C ASP A 5 1.52 -2.72 13.10
N GLU A 6 2.41 -3.19 13.97
CA GLU A 6 3.57 -2.43 14.43
C GLU A 6 4.52 -2.04 13.29
N LEU A 7 4.74 -2.94 12.31
CA LEU A 7 5.57 -2.65 11.16
C LEU A 7 4.91 -1.59 10.27
N LEU A 8 3.60 -1.71 10.03
CA LEU A 8 2.84 -0.70 9.29
C LEU A 8 2.90 0.66 10.00
N GLY A 9 2.73 0.71 11.33
CA GLY A 9 2.82 1.94 12.11
C GLY A 9 4.22 2.57 12.10
N THR A 10 5.27 1.75 12.01
CA THR A 10 6.66 2.22 11.90
C THR A 10 6.92 2.80 10.51
N LEU A 11 6.55 2.08 9.46
CA LEU A 11 6.69 2.52 8.06
C LEU A 11 5.92 3.82 7.79
N ARG A 12 4.69 3.94 8.29
CA ARG A 12 3.90 5.17 8.17
C ARG A 12 4.60 6.38 8.76
N ARG A 13 5.26 6.22 9.91
CA ARG A 13 6.00 7.32 10.56
C ARG A 13 7.31 7.64 9.87
N HIS A 14 8.03 6.62 9.38
CA HIS A 14 9.32 6.82 8.70
C HIS A 14 9.18 7.43 7.31
N PHE A 15 8.15 7.06 6.57
CA PHE A 15 7.93 7.48 5.18
C PHE A 15 6.76 8.45 5.02
N ASP A 16 6.18 8.92 6.13
CA ASP A 16 5.00 9.79 6.16
C ASP A 16 3.85 9.27 5.24
N LEU A 17 3.52 7.98 5.40
CA LEU A 17 2.51 7.32 4.60
C LEU A 17 1.18 7.23 5.35
N ASN A 18 0.10 7.39 4.61
CA ASN A 18 -1.24 7.09 5.09
C ASN A 18 -1.48 5.56 5.16
N LEU A 19 -2.62 5.15 5.74
CA LEU A 19 -2.91 3.74 5.94
C LEU A 19 -3.07 2.97 4.61
N TYR A 20 -3.67 3.60 3.60
CA TYR A 20 -3.85 2.97 2.29
C TYR A 20 -2.53 2.88 1.53
N GLU A 21 -1.72 3.94 1.58
CA GLU A 21 -0.38 3.99 1.00
C GLU A 21 0.50 2.89 1.58
N VAL A 22 0.60 2.77 2.91
CA VAL A 22 1.47 1.75 3.50
C VAL A 22 0.98 0.33 3.18
N LYS A 23 -0.34 0.11 3.10
CA LYS A 23 -0.92 -1.19 2.75
C LYS A 23 -0.63 -1.56 1.29
N LEU A 24 -0.83 -0.63 0.34
CA LEU A 24 -0.53 -0.87 -1.06
C LEU A 24 0.97 -1.02 -1.31
N TRP A 25 1.78 -0.18 -0.68
CA TRP A 25 3.22 -0.21 -0.81
C TRP A 25 3.82 -1.52 -0.28
N THR A 26 3.36 -1.98 0.88
CA THR A 26 3.78 -3.29 1.42
C THR A 26 3.26 -4.48 0.59
N ALA A 27 2.05 -4.38 0.02
CA ALA A 27 1.54 -5.39 -0.91
C ALA A 27 2.37 -5.44 -2.21
N LEU A 28 2.77 -4.28 -2.74
CA LEU A 28 3.63 -4.15 -3.91
C LEU A 28 5.02 -4.72 -3.64
N LEU A 29 5.63 -4.41 -2.50
CA LEU A 29 6.93 -4.96 -2.09
C LEU A 29 6.90 -6.50 -1.96
N SER A 30 5.78 -7.06 -1.50
CA SER A 30 5.61 -8.51 -1.35
C SER A 30 5.45 -9.22 -2.70
N ARG A 31 4.75 -8.61 -3.66
CA ARG A 31 4.50 -9.16 -5.00
C ARG A 31 5.57 -8.83 -6.04
N GLY A 32 6.33 -7.75 -5.85
CA GLY A 32 7.27 -7.18 -6.82
C GLY A 32 6.55 -6.40 -7.93
N VAL A 33 5.87 -7.11 -8.84
CA VAL A 33 5.10 -6.50 -9.94
C VAL A 33 3.67 -7.03 -9.90
N SER A 34 2.70 -6.13 -9.89
CA SER A 34 1.29 -6.48 -9.77
C SER A 34 0.43 -5.36 -10.36
N THR A 35 -0.76 -5.69 -10.85
CA THR A 35 -1.72 -4.68 -11.32
C THR A 35 -2.39 -3.98 -10.14
N ALA A 36 -2.90 -2.76 -10.35
CA ALA A 36 -3.63 -2.01 -9.32
C ALA A 36 -4.85 -2.79 -8.77
N GLY A 37 -5.53 -3.55 -9.63
CA GLY A 37 -6.66 -4.39 -9.24
C GLY A 37 -6.26 -5.62 -8.42
N GLU A 38 -5.08 -6.19 -8.66
CA GLU A 38 -4.58 -7.28 -7.81
C GLU A 38 -4.06 -6.73 -6.47
N LEU A 39 -3.39 -5.58 -6.48
CA LEU A 39 -2.92 -4.93 -5.25
C LEU A 39 -4.08 -4.51 -4.36
N SER A 40 -5.17 -4.00 -4.93
CA SER A 40 -6.39 -3.66 -4.17
C SER A 40 -6.93 -4.85 -3.40
N ASP A 41 -6.95 -6.02 -4.06
CA ASP A 41 -7.54 -7.24 -3.51
C ASP A 41 -6.65 -7.83 -2.39
N ILE A 42 -5.32 -7.66 -2.47
CA ILE A 42 -4.37 -8.13 -1.44
C ILE A 42 -4.29 -7.17 -0.25
N ALA A 43 -4.24 -5.87 -0.55
CA ALA A 43 -4.05 -4.80 0.42
C ALA A 43 -5.34 -4.47 1.16
N ASP A 44 -6.48 -5.01 0.72
CA ASP A 44 -7.82 -4.71 1.24
C ASP A 44 -8.09 -3.20 1.20
N VAL A 45 -7.85 -2.62 0.01
CA VAL A 45 -8.07 -1.21 -0.29
C VAL A 45 -9.04 -1.12 -1.46
N PRO A 46 -10.05 -0.23 -1.45
CA PRO A 46 -10.98 -0.09 -2.55
C PRO A 46 -10.27 0.17 -3.89
N ARG A 47 -10.70 -0.50 -4.97
CA ARG A 47 -10.12 -0.31 -6.32
C ARG A 47 -10.10 1.14 -6.77
N SER A 48 -11.19 1.88 -6.54
CA SER A 48 -11.26 3.31 -6.88
C SER A 48 -10.18 4.13 -6.20
N ARG A 49 -9.86 3.81 -4.94
CA ARG A 49 -8.83 4.49 -4.14
C ARG A 49 -7.41 3.99 -4.43
N SER A 50 -7.29 2.76 -4.93
CA SER A 50 -5.99 2.14 -5.20
C SER A 50 -5.23 2.90 -6.29
N TYR A 51 -5.94 3.41 -7.32
CA TYR A 51 -5.33 4.26 -8.35
C TYR A 51 -4.82 5.58 -7.78
N ASP A 52 -5.67 6.32 -7.04
CA ASP A 52 -5.28 7.59 -6.39
C ASP A 52 -4.07 7.40 -5.46
N VAL A 53 -4.06 6.30 -4.71
CA VAL A 53 -3.00 5.97 -3.75
C VAL A 53 -1.71 5.58 -4.45
N LEU A 54 -1.77 4.82 -5.55
CA LEU A 54 -0.59 4.50 -6.36
C LEU A 54 0.00 5.76 -7.00
N GLU A 55 -0.84 6.66 -7.49
CA GLU A 55 -0.38 7.94 -8.04
C GLU A 55 0.26 8.83 -6.96
N SER A 56 -0.29 8.83 -5.74
CA SER A 56 0.32 9.50 -4.58
C SER A 56 1.69 8.91 -4.23
N LEU A 57 1.80 7.57 -4.24
CA LEU A 57 3.05 6.85 -3.97
C LEU A 57 4.10 7.08 -5.05
N GLU A 58 3.71 7.22 -6.32
CA GLU A 58 4.63 7.53 -7.42
C GLU A 58 5.25 8.93 -7.29
N LYS A 59 4.48 9.89 -6.76
CA LYS A 59 4.91 11.29 -6.62
C LYS A 59 5.76 11.56 -5.39
N LYS A 60 5.89 10.61 -4.47
CA LYS A 60 6.70 10.72 -3.23
C LYS A 60 8.07 10.08 -3.42
#